data_AF-A0A7S3VGW4-F1
#
_entry.id   AF-A0A7S3VGW4-F1
#
_cell.length_a   1.000
_cell.length_b   1.000
_cell.length_c   1.000
_cell.angle_alpha   90.00
_cell.angle_beta   90.00
_cell.angle_gamma   90.00
#
_symmetry.space_group_name_H-M   'P 1'
#
loop_
_entity.id
_entity.type
_entity.pdbx_description
1 polymer ?
#
loop_
_entity_poly.entity_id
_entity_poly.type
_entity_poly.pdbx_seq_one_letter_code
_entity_poly.pdbx_strand_id
1 'polypeptide(L)'
;MATSYSRRFLEMGICNSITTGMFNSCAWEKDDCNNSTHTFVAHEQSDYTRYACNPSDQPVGRCLSEDQCAVRSSDCELNTTSANFKSDDDTCTIQRDKALEWDTENPAFTQFGSCLDTTTNEYFCIYYPTDCDESGTEVYVNPTDTLAAGVTCDCSQVHVTACIGSRGYCALNENGCRDDGYEVAFSPFAQKSDREGTKGIDCRLCRKRNTMTPTPAPTTFLKPTKYPTYTPTRNPIVEVTSLPTLSPTRYQDISPKKGFDPVIAVCASVVAWFSICFLIYMYCKLFRGAAAKKRAQAVKDSRFKPPKRIAFSEDDSMSIASSIAVNLGSESVSKLADESLSLEQEQYPEVKWSSTG
;
A
#
# COMPACT_ATOMS: atom_id res chain seq x y z
N MET A 1 -3.12 16.33 -31.99
CA MET A 1 -2.69 14.94 -31.85
C MET A 1 -3.02 14.51 -30.43
N ALA A 2 -3.76 13.42 -30.23
CA ALA A 2 -3.99 12.93 -28.87
C ALA A 2 -2.71 12.26 -28.35
N THR A 3 -2.11 12.82 -27.31
CA THR A 3 -1.04 12.17 -26.55
C THR A 3 -1.65 10.99 -25.80
N SER A 4 -1.51 9.78 -26.35
CA SER A 4 -1.99 8.57 -25.70
C SER A 4 -1.21 8.34 -24.40
N TYR A 5 -1.86 8.56 -23.26
CA TYR A 5 -1.29 8.26 -21.96
C TYR A 5 -1.21 6.74 -21.78
N SER A 6 0.02 6.22 -21.80
CA SER A 6 0.29 4.77 -21.87
C SER A 6 0.16 4.05 -20.52
N ARG A 7 0.05 4.77 -19.41
CA ARG A 7 0.03 4.22 -18.04
C ARG A 7 -1.38 4.36 -17.46
N ARG A 8 -1.96 3.22 -17.06
CA ARG A 8 -3.33 3.06 -16.52
C ARG A 8 -3.37 2.44 -15.12
N PHE A 9 -2.19 2.24 -14.53
CA PHE A 9 -2.03 1.53 -13.27
C PHE A 9 -1.08 2.30 -12.38
N LEU A 10 -1.30 2.25 -11.08
CA LEU A 10 -0.40 2.80 -10.07
C LEU A 10 1.00 2.22 -10.22
N GLU A 11 1.98 3.12 -10.28
CA GLU A 11 3.39 2.78 -10.14
C GLU A 11 3.81 3.22 -8.75
N MET A 12 4.21 2.27 -7.91
CA MET A 12 4.72 2.57 -6.58
C MET A 12 6.00 3.39 -6.66
N GLY A 13 6.34 4.08 -5.57
CA GLY A 13 7.68 4.62 -5.38
C GLY A 13 8.71 3.56 -4.99
N ILE A 14 9.96 3.86 -5.32
CA ILE A 14 11.13 3.29 -4.66
C ILE A 14 11.71 4.33 -3.70
N CYS A 15 12.02 3.93 -2.46
CA CYS A 15 12.89 4.68 -1.56
C CYS A 15 14.35 4.34 -1.84
N ASN A 16 15.06 5.23 -2.52
CA ASN A 16 16.50 5.09 -2.77
C ASN A 16 17.31 5.84 -1.73
N SER A 17 18.34 5.20 -1.17
CA SER A 17 19.27 5.85 -0.25
C SER A 17 20.09 6.94 -0.96
N ILE A 18 19.96 8.20 -0.53
CA ILE A 18 20.73 9.35 -1.06
C ILE A 18 22.24 9.13 -0.92
N THR A 19 22.68 8.48 0.17
CA THR A 19 24.10 8.28 0.47
C THR A 19 24.75 7.11 -0.28
N THR A 20 23.97 6.13 -0.76
CA THR A 20 24.51 4.91 -1.38
C THR A 20 23.98 4.64 -2.79
N GLY A 21 22.92 5.33 -3.22
CA GLY A 21 22.19 5.04 -4.46
C GLY A 21 21.49 3.69 -4.48
N MET A 22 21.45 2.97 -3.36
CA MET A 22 20.85 1.63 -3.28
C MET A 22 19.35 1.68 -3.01
N PHE A 23 18.63 0.75 -3.63
CA PHE A 23 17.25 0.40 -3.31
C PHE A 23 17.16 -0.03 -1.84
N ASN A 24 16.24 0.58 -1.07
CA ASN A 24 15.95 0.15 0.29
C ASN A 24 14.58 -0.51 0.41
N SER A 25 13.52 0.12 -0.12
CA SER A 25 12.15 -0.36 0.02
C SER A 25 11.23 0.18 -1.09
N CYS A 26 10.10 -0.49 -1.26
CA CYS A 26 8.94 0.06 -1.94
C CYS A 26 8.22 1.08 -1.03
N ALA A 27 7.51 2.01 -1.65
CA ALA A 27 6.68 3.02 -0.99
C ALA A 27 5.43 3.30 -1.81
N TRP A 28 4.31 3.54 -1.13
CA TRP A 28 3.09 4.05 -1.74
C TRP A 28 3.20 5.53 -2.01
N GLU A 29 3.72 6.26 -1.02
CA GLU A 29 3.77 7.71 -0.98
C GLU A 29 5.16 8.21 -0.60
N LYS A 30 5.43 9.49 -0.84
CA LYS A 30 6.71 10.12 -0.54
C LYS A 30 7.09 10.02 0.94
N ASP A 31 6.12 10.11 1.84
CA ASP A 31 6.34 10.11 3.29
C ASP A 31 6.66 8.73 3.88
N ASP A 32 6.44 7.64 3.13
CA ASP A 32 6.94 6.30 3.50
C ASP A 32 8.48 6.27 3.47
N CYS A 33 9.11 7.13 2.66
CA CYS A 33 10.55 7.20 2.47
C CYS A 33 11.27 8.01 3.56
N ASN A 34 11.18 7.52 4.80
CA ASN A 34 11.86 7.98 6.03
C ASN A 34 12.77 9.23 5.85
N ASN A 35 12.18 10.38 6.19
CA ASN A 35 12.33 11.72 5.57
C ASN A 35 13.70 12.46 5.72
N SER A 36 14.84 11.77 5.72
CA SER A 36 16.16 12.45 5.78
C SER A 36 17.27 11.86 4.92
N THR A 37 17.13 10.62 4.45
CA THR A 37 18.20 9.91 3.71
C THR A 37 17.71 9.19 2.47
N HIS A 38 16.46 9.42 2.06
CA HIS A 38 15.84 8.73 0.93
C HIS A 38 15.24 9.70 -0.09
N THR A 39 15.27 9.31 -1.37
CA THR A 39 14.45 9.91 -2.43
C THR A 39 13.37 8.92 -2.86
N PHE A 40 12.13 9.41 -2.92
CA PHE A 40 10.99 8.70 -3.52
C PHE A 40 11.02 8.88 -5.04
N VAL A 41 10.91 7.79 -5.79
CA VAL A 41 10.83 7.82 -7.26
C VAL A 41 9.77 6.82 -7.74
N ALA A 42 8.60 7.32 -8.17
CA ALA A 42 7.53 6.50 -8.74
C ALA A 42 7.71 6.25 -10.25
N HIS A 43 7.87 7.33 -11.02
CA HIS A 43 7.72 7.31 -12.48
C HIS A 43 8.88 6.66 -13.27
N GLU A 44 10.07 6.54 -12.69
CA GLU A 44 11.29 6.07 -13.38
C GLU A 44 11.54 4.55 -13.25
N GLN A 45 10.57 3.78 -12.75
CA GLN A 45 10.65 2.32 -12.77
C GLN A 45 10.53 1.79 -14.22
N SER A 46 11.68 1.64 -14.89
CA SER A 46 11.76 0.85 -16.12
C SER A 46 11.65 -0.64 -15.80
N ASP A 47 11.04 -1.44 -16.67
CA ASP A 47 10.91 -2.91 -16.53
C ASP A 47 12.24 -3.66 -16.33
N TYR A 48 13.38 -3.00 -16.56
CA TYR A 48 14.74 -3.52 -16.37
C TYR A 48 15.28 -3.40 -14.93
N THR A 49 14.62 -2.67 -14.03
CA THR A 49 15.07 -2.63 -12.64
C THR A 49 14.76 -3.96 -11.95
N ARG A 50 15.77 -4.59 -11.35
CA ARG A 50 15.62 -5.86 -10.59
C ARG A 50 14.68 -5.74 -9.37
N TYR A 51 14.26 -4.52 -9.04
CA TYR A 51 13.50 -4.15 -7.86
C TYR A 51 12.22 -3.38 -8.23
N ALA A 52 11.50 -3.86 -9.24
CA ALA A 52 10.21 -3.29 -9.62
C ALA A 52 9.19 -3.47 -8.47
N CYS A 53 8.72 -2.36 -7.90
CA CYS A 53 7.72 -2.37 -6.83
C CYS A 53 6.33 -2.55 -7.42
N ASN A 54 5.86 -3.80 -7.44
CA ASN A 54 4.53 -4.12 -7.90
C ASN A 54 3.50 -3.84 -6.78
N PRO A 55 2.48 -2.97 -7.01
CA PRO A 55 1.43 -2.73 -6.03
C PRO A 55 0.66 -4.00 -5.66
N SER A 56 0.43 -4.92 -6.61
CA SER A 56 -0.31 -6.17 -6.35
C SER A 56 0.32 -7.07 -5.28
N ASP A 57 1.64 -7.00 -5.11
CA ASP A 57 2.42 -7.90 -4.23
C ASP A 57 2.70 -7.28 -2.86
N GLN A 58 2.30 -6.02 -2.61
CA GLN A 58 2.50 -5.35 -1.32
C GLN A 58 1.64 -5.96 -0.21
N PRO A 59 2.18 -6.10 1.01
CA PRO A 59 1.40 -6.52 2.17
C PRO A 59 0.31 -5.50 2.49
N VAL A 60 -0.82 -5.98 3.01
CA VAL A 60 -1.88 -5.16 3.63
C VAL A 60 -2.26 -5.79 4.96
N GLY A 61 -3.26 -5.24 5.65
CA GLY A 61 -3.71 -5.83 6.91
C GLY A 61 -4.77 -6.92 6.75
N ARG A 62 -5.15 -7.49 7.89
CA ARG A 62 -6.26 -8.42 8.05
C ARG A 62 -7.20 -7.94 9.17
N CYS A 63 -8.49 -7.93 8.88
CA CYS A 63 -9.55 -7.81 9.88
C CYS A 63 -9.68 -9.15 10.62
N LEU A 64 -9.42 -9.15 11.94
CA LEU A 64 -9.18 -10.36 12.72
C LEU A 64 -10.45 -11.12 13.11
N SER A 65 -11.59 -10.43 13.24
CA SER A 65 -12.88 -11.06 13.55
C SER A 65 -13.57 -11.59 12.29
N GLU A 66 -13.32 -10.92 11.17
CA GLU A 66 -13.88 -11.18 9.84
C GLU A 66 -13.03 -12.17 9.01
N ASP A 67 -11.78 -12.41 9.42
CA ASP A 67 -10.75 -13.18 8.70
C ASP A 67 -10.58 -12.76 7.23
N GLN A 68 -10.59 -11.45 6.99
CA GLN A 68 -10.59 -10.87 5.65
C GLN A 68 -9.46 -9.85 5.48
N CYS A 69 -8.77 -9.91 4.35
CA CYS A 69 -7.76 -8.91 4.00
C CYS A 69 -8.38 -7.54 3.72
N ALA A 70 -7.79 -6.51 4.32
CA ALA A 70 -8.26 -5.12 4.29
C ALA A 70 -7.08 -4.15 4.32
N VAL A 71 -7.28 -2.94 3.78
CA VAL A 71 -6.21 -1.93 3.71
C VAL A 71 -6.06 -1.19 5.05
N ARG A 72 -7.16 -0.94 5.77
CA ARG A 72 -7.18 -0.18 7.04
C ARG A 72 -8.09 -0.83 8.08
N SER A 73 -7.92 -0.44 9.35
CA SER A 73 -8.84 -0.82 10.42
C SER A 73 -10.25 -0.24 10.25
N SER A 74 -10.40 0.88 9.55
CA SER A 74 -11.70 1.48 9.21
C SER A 74 -12.50 0.68 8.17
N ASP A 75 -11.85 -0.26 7.49
CA ASP A 75 -12.47 -1.11 6.48
C ASP A 75 -13.04 -2.41 7.09
N CYS A 76 -12.83 -2.64 8.39
CA CYS A 76 -13.38 -3.79 9.14
C CYS A 76 -14.79 -3.48 9.68
N GLU A 77 -15.72 -4.42 9.48
CA GLU A 77 -17.15 -4.27 9.75
C GLU A 77 -17.48 -4.10 11.24
N LEU A 78 -16.99 -5.00 12.09
CA LEU A 78 -17.54 -5.19 13.43
C LEU A 78 -16.88 -4.33 14.51
N ASN A 79 -15.68 -3.82 14.23
CA ASN A 79 -14.91 -3.02 15.17
C ASN A 79 -13.80 -2.23 14.45
N THR A 80 -13.97 -0.92 14.29
CA THR A 80 -12.99 -0.04 13.64
C THR A 80 -11.77 0.29 14.52
N THR A 81 -11.74 -0.17 15.77
CA THR A 81 -10.55 -0.02 16.62
C THR A 81 -9.37 -0.85 16.08
N SER A 82 -8.17 -0.33 16.27
CA SER A 82 -6.92 -1.00 15.87
C SER A 82 -6.69 -2.37 16.52
N ALA A 83 -7.49 -2.76 17.53
CA ALA A 83 -7.44 -4.09 18.13
C ALA A 83 -7.99 -5.20 17.20
N ASN A 84 -8.86 -4.87 16.25
CA ASN A 84 -9.41 -5.83 15.28
C ASN A 84 -8.60 -5.88 13.97
N PHE A 85 -7.52 -5.12 13.84
CA PHE A 85 -6.77 -4.99 12.59
C PHE A 85 -5.30 -5.32 12.81
N LYS A 86 -4.83 -6.41 12.21
CA LYS A 86 -3.40 -6.71 12.11
C LYS A 86 -2.87 -6.04 10.85
N SER A 87 -2.06 -4.99 10.99
CA SER A 87 -1.32 -4.41 9.86
C SER A 87 -0.24 -5.36 9.36
N ASP A 88 0.18 -5.19 8.10
CA ASP A 88 1.31 -5.91 7.48
C ASP A 88 1.20 -7.44 7.63
N ASP A 89 0.01 -7.99 7.41
CA ASP A 89 -0.20 -9.43 7.40
C ASP A 89 0.45 -10.02 6.14
N ASP A 90 1.44 -10.90 6.32
CA ASP A 90 2.20 -11.52 5.23
C ASP A 90 1.35 -12.45 4.34
N THR A 91 0.19 -12.86 4.83
CA THR A 91 -0.83 -13.57 4.06
C THR A 91 -1.72 -12.64 3.24
N CYS A 92 -1.81 -11.35 3.57
CA CYS A 92 -2.64 -10.39 2.86
C CYS A 92 -1.82 -9.54 1.90
N THR A 93 -2.35 -9.34 0.69
CA THR A 93 -1.76 -8.42 -0.30
C THR A 93 -2.84 -7.62 -1.00
N ILE A 94 -2.48 -6.47 -1.56
CA ILE A 94 -3.39 -5.61 -2.35
C ILE A 94 -4.20 -6.39 -3.38
N GLN A 95 -3.60 -7.40 -4.04
CA GLN A 95 -4.35 -8.24 -4.96
C GLN A 95 -5.08 -9.42 -4.28
N ARG A 96 -4.55 -10.04 -3.23
CA ARG A 96 -5.07 -11.33 -2.74
C ARG A 96 -4.96 -11.58 -1.25
N ASP A 97 -5.91 -12.36 -0.76
CA ASP A 97 -5.72 -13.20 0.42
C ASP A 97 -4.95 -14.48 0.02
N LYS A 98 -3.88 -14.79 0.76
CA LYS A 98 -3.04 -15.99 0.60
C LYS A 98 -3.15 -16.97 1.79
N ALA A 99 -3.91 -16.64 2.83
CA ALA A 99 -4.22 -17.55 3.94
C ALA A 99 -5.30 -18.55 3.53
N LEU A 100 -6.28 -18.08 2.74
CA LEU A 100 -7.29 -18.92 2.12
C LEU A 100 -6.66 -19.82 1.05
N GLU A 101 -7.22 -21.02 0.88
CA GLU A 101 -6.75 -21.98 -0.12
C GLU A 101 -6.84 -21.35 -1.52
N TRP A 102 -5.79 -21.57 -2.34
CA TRP A 102 -5.77 -21.04 -3.70
C TRP A 102 -6.82 -21.75 -4.56
N ASP A 103 -7.99 -21.15 -4.64
CA ASP A 103 -8.98 -21.47 -5.66
C ASP A 103 -8.62 -20.72 -6.95
N THR A 104 -8.47 -21.46 -8.06
CA THR A 104 -8.25 -20.89 -9.39
C THR A 104 -9.52 -20.32 -10.02
N GLU A 105 -10.68 -20.86 -9.64
CA GLU A 105 -12.01 -20.45 -10.10
C GLU A 105 -12.55 -19.33 -9.20
N ASN A 106 -12.48 -19.56 -7.88
CA ASN A 106 -12.88 -18.75 -6.72
C ASN A 106 -11.84 -17.83 -6.01
N PRO A 107 -10.82 -17.23 -6.64
CA PRO A 107 -9.71 -16.63 -5.91
C PRO A 107 -10.16 -15.52 -4.96
N ALA A 108 -9.73 -15.59 -3.70
CA ALA A 108 -9.99 -14.55 -2.71
C ALA A 108 -9.14 -13.30 -2.97
N PHE A 109 -9.81 -12.17 -3.21
CA PHE A 109 -9.20 -10.85 -3.38
C PHE A 109 -9.42 -10.02 -2.12
N THR A 110 -8.43 -9.20 -1.76
CA THR A 110 -8.62 -8.07 -0.84
C THR A 110 -9.74 -7.21 -1.38
N GLN A 111 -10.76 -6.95 -0.56
CA GLN A 111 -11.91 -6.14 -0.94
C GLN A 111 -11.64 -4.68 -0.57
N PHE A 112 -12.17 -3.78 -1.38
CA PHE A 112 -12.06 -2.34 -1.21
C PHE A 112 -13.46 -1.73 -1.07
N GLY A 113 -13.54 -0.55 -0.47
CA GLY A 113 -14.79 0.19 -0.38
C GLY A 113 -15.18 0.83 -1.72
N SER A 114 -16.32 1.48 -1.71
CA SER A 114 -16.86 2.17 -2.88
C SER A 114 -17.56 3.48 -2.50
N CYS A 115 -17.70 4.38 -3.46
CA CYS A 115 -18.59 5.51 -3.39
C CYS A 115 -19.93 5.10 -4.01
N LEU A 116 -21.01 5.20 -3.23
CA LEU A 116 -22.37 5.09 -3.73
C LEU A 116 -22.89 6.48 -4.07
N ASP A 117 -23.12 6.74 -5.36
CA ASP A 117 -23.84 7.92 -5.83
C ASP A 117 -25.32 7.78 -5.46
N THR A 118 -25.79 8.64 -4.55
CA THR A 118 -27.16 8.59 -4.02
C THR A 118 -28.22 9.05 -5.01
N THR A 119 -27.83 9.68 -6.13
CA THR A 119 -28.73 10.15 -7.18
C THR A 119 -28.92 9.11 -8.28
N THR A 120 -27.83 8.45 -8.70
CA THR A 120 -27.86 7.43 -9.77
C THR A 120 -27.97 6.00 -9.25
N ASN A 121 -27.67 5.77 -7.97
CA ASN A 121 -27.48 4.46 -7.34
C ASN A 121 -26.36 3.64 -8.02
N GLU A 122 -25.35 4.32 -8.57
CA GLU A 122 -24.13 3.71 -9.11
C GLU A 122 -23.03 3.61 -8.05
N TYR A 123 -22.25 2.54 -8.12
CA TYR A 123 -21.11 2.29 -7.25
C TYR A 123 -19.78 2.50 -7.99
N PHE A 124 -18.84 3.16 -7.32
CA PHE A 124 -17.51 3.43 -7.87
C PHE A 124 -16.41 3.00 -6.87
N CYS A 125 -15.61 2.01 -7.25
CA CYS A 125 -14.55 1.48 -6.39
C CYS A 125 -13.39 2.46 -6.24
N ILE A 126 -12.99 2.72 -4.99
CA ILE A 126 -12.03 3.75 -4.58
C ILE A 126 -11.04 3.22 -3.56
N TYR A 127 -9.94 3.94 -3.34
CA TYR A 127 -8.95 3.55 -2.34
C TYR A 127 -9.28 4.20 -1.00
N TYR A 128 -9.36 5.52 -0.89
CA TYR A 128 -9.67 6.26 0.33
C TYR A 128 -11.14 6.70 0.40
N PRO A 129 -11.78 6.71 1.59
CA PRO A 129 -13.12 7.28 1.76
C PRO A 129 -13.23 8.75 1.31
N THR A 130 -12.12 9.49 1.35
CA THR A 130 -11.99 10.88 0.86
C THR A 130 -11.89 10.99 -0.67
N ASP A 131 -11.89 9.87 -1.41
CA ASP A 131 -11.92 9.88 -2.87
C ASP A 131 -13.35 10.06 -3.42
N CYS A 132 -14.37 9.94 -2.57
CA CYS A 132 -15.77 10.23 -2.91
C CYS A 132 -16.03 11.73 -3.01
N ASP A 133 -17.06 12.10 -3.77
CA ASP A 133 -17.47 13.49 -3.94
C ASP A 133 -17.79 14.23 -2.63
N GLU A 134 -16.96 15.22 -2.29
CA GLU A 134 -17.14 16.12 -1.14
C GLU A 134 -18.42 16.97 -1.24
N SER A 135 -19.05 17.11 -2.43
CA SER A 135 -20.33 17.83 -2.56
C SER A 135 -21.50 17.13 -1.88
N GLY A 136 -21.31 15.87 -1.43
CA GLY A 136 -22.28 15.10 -0.66
C GLY A 136 -23.27 14.30 -1.50
N THR A 137 -23.06 14.21 -2.82
CA THR A 137 -23.86 13.33 -3.69
C THR A 137 -23.44 11.86 -3.56
N GLU A 138 -22.19 11.60 -3.21
CA GLU A 138 -21.64 10.27 -2.98
C GLU A 138 -21.44 9.98 -1.49
N VAL A 139 -21.67 8.73 -1.09
CA VAL A 139 -21.47 8.23 0.27
C VAL A 139 -20.48 7.06 0.25
N TYR A 140 -19.50 7.07 1.16
CA TYR A 140 -18.59 5.94 1.31
C TYR A 140 -19.33 4.70 1.86
N VAL A 141 -19.17 3.58 1.16
CA VAL A 141 -19.64 2.25 1.54
C VAL A 141 -18.40 1.38 1.80
N ASN A 142 -18.34 0.76 2.99
CA ASN A 142 -17.22 -0.11 3.36
C ASN A 142 -17.17 -1.39 2.47
N PRO A 143 -16.07 -2.16 2.48
CA PRO A 143 -15.94 -3.32 1.59
C PRO A 143 -17.01 -4.41 1.81
N THR A 144 -17.45 -4.63 3.05
CA THR A 144 -18.48 -5.65 3.36
C THR A 144 -19.83 -5.28 2.78
N ASP A 145 -20.28 -4.05 3.02
CA ASP A 145 -21.55 -3.54 2.49
C ASP A 145 -21.51 -3.41 0.96
N THR A 146 -20.36 -3.04 0.39
CA THR A 146 -20.12 -3.03 -1.06
C THR A 146 -20.32 -4.42 -1.66
N LEU A 147 -19.73 -5.45 -1.03
CA LEU A 147 -19.89 -6.85 -1.46
C LEU A 147 -21.33 -7.37 -1.25
N ALA A 148 -21.98 -6.98 -0.14
CA ALA A 148 -23.38 -7.32 0.14
C ALA A 148 -24.36 -6.71 -0.88
N ALA A 149 -24.04 -5.54 -1.44
CA ALA A 149 -24.75 -4.94 -2.57
C ALA A 149 -24.47 -5.64 -3.92
N GLY A 150 -23.65 -6.69 -3.95
CA GLY A 150 -23.28 -7.42 -5.17
C GLY A 150 -22.18 -6.75 -5.99
N VAL A 151 -21.48 -5.76 -5.43
CA VAL A 151 -20.42 -5.02 -6.12
C VAL A 151 -19.06 -5.58 -5.71
N THR A 152 -18.27 -6.03 -6.67
CA THR A 152 -16.92 -6.56 -6.40
C THR A 152 -15.85 -5.52 -6.68
N CYS A 153 -15.35 -4.87 -5.62
CA CYS A 153 -14.24 -3.94 -5.70
C CYS A 153 -12.92 -4.67 -5.40
N ASP A 154 -12.29 -5.22 -6.45
CA ASP A 154 -10.90 -5.67 -6.42
C ASP A 154 -9.93 -4.54 -6.83
N CYS A 155 -8.61 -4.73 -6.62
CA CYS A 155 -7.61 -3.71 -6.94
C CYS A 155 -7.56 -3.28 -8.43
N SER A 156 -8.21 -4.01 -9.33
CA SER A 156 -8.33 -3.64 -10.75
C SER A 156 -9.57 -2.80 -11.07
N GLN A 157 -10.54 -2.71 -10.16
CA GLN A 157 -11.68 -1.80 -10.26
C GLN A 157 -11.48 -0.53 -9.42
N VAL A 158 -10.65 -0.57 -8.37
CA VAL A 158 -10.28 0.60 -7.56
C VAL A 158 -9.57 1.65 -8.42
N HIS A 159 -10.15 2.84 -8.48
CA HIS A 159 -9.51 4.01 -9.10
C HIS A 159 -8.69 4.78 -8.06
N VAL A 160 -7.61 5.41 -8.52
CA VAL A 160 -6.67 6.21 -7.71
C VAL A 160 -6.36 7.51 -8.46
N THR A 161 -5.78 8.51 -7.80
CA THR A 161 -5.47 9.81 -8.40
C THR A 161 -4.63 9.69 -9.68
N ALA A 162 -5.00 10.46 -10.71
CA ALA A 162 -4.22 10.63 -11.92
C ALA A 162 -3.45 11.96 -11.88
N CYS A 163 -2.15 11.92 -12.15
CA CYS A 163 -1.27 13.09 -12.23
C CYS A 163 -1.00 13.42 -13.71
N ILE A 164 -1.37 14.61 -14.16
CA ILE A 164 -1.26 15.03 -15.57
C ILE A 164 -0.35 16.24 -15.71
N GLY A 165 0.83 16.04 -16.30
CA GLY A 165 1.72 17.10 -16.76
C GLY A 165 2.27 16.81 -18.15
N SER A 166 3.59 16.88 -18.32
CA SER A 166 4.26 16.47 -19.57
C SER A 166 4.07 14.98 -19.93
N ARG A 167 3.74 14.17 -18.92
CA ARG A 167 3.31 12.77 -19.00
C ARG A 167 2.16 12.57 -18.02
N GLY A 168 1.36 11.53 -18.24
CA GLY A 168 0.33 11.08 -17.32
C GLY A 168 0.81 9.84 -16.57
N TYR A 169 0.59 9.81 -15.27
CA TYR A 169 0.83 8.65 -14.40
C TYR A 169 -0.23 8.60 -13.29
N CYS A 170 -0.22 7.52 -12.51
CA CYS A 170 -1.17 7.29 -11.44
C CYS A 170 -0.45 7.35 -10.08
N ALA A 171 -1.08 7.97 -9.09
CA ALA A 171 -0.62 8.10 -7.72
C ALA A 171 -1.74 7.68 -6.75
N LEU A 172 -1.39 7.34 -5.51
CA LEU A 172 -2.40 6.85 -4.54
C LEU A 172 -3.33 7.98 -4.05
N ASN A 173 -2.82 9.20 -3.97
CA ASN A 173 -3.55 10.43 -3.63
C ASN A 173 -2.94 11.64 -4.37
N GLU A 174 -3.47 12.85 -4.15
CA GLU A 174 -2.94 14.10 -4.73
C GLU A 174 -1.50 14.43 -4.29
N ASN A 175 -1.12 14.15 -3.04
CA ASN A 175 0.23 14.39 -2.53
C ASN A 175 1.30 13.48 -3.19
N GLY A 176 0.88 12.40 -3.86
CA GLY A 176 1.74 11.56 -4.70
C GLY A 176 2.01 12.14 -6.10
N CYS A 177 1.28 13.18 -6.52
CA CYS A 177 1.62 13.97 -7.70
C CYS A 177 2.83 14.88 -7.42
N ARG A 178 3.49 15.35 -8.48
CA ARG A 178 4.70 16.16 -8.30
C ARG A 178 4.37 17.59 -7.88
N ASP A 179 4.84 17.96 -6.69
CA ASP A 179 4.81 19.33 -6.15
C ASP A 179 5.84 20.25 -6.84
N ASP A 180 5.78 20.35 -8.16
CA ASP A 180 6.53 21.32 -8.98
C ASP A 180 5.65 22.36 -9.69
N GLY A 181 4.32 22.26 -9.52
CA GLY A 181 3.33 23.17 -10.08
C GLY A 181 3.06 22.99 -11.59
N TYR A 182 3.67 22.00 -12.25
CA TYR A 182 3.44 21.70 -13.66
C TYR A 182 2.53 20.47 -13.89
N GLU A 183 2.14 19.79 -12.82
CA GLU A 183 1.24 18.65 -12.85
C GLU A 183 -0.09 19.02 -12.19
N VAL A 184 -1.19 18.55 -12.79
CA VAL A 184 -2.56 18.71 -12.27
C VAL A 184 -3.05 17.34 -11.81
N ALA A 185 -3.44 17.24 -10.54
CA ALA A 185 -4.08 16.05 -9.99
C ALA A 185 -5.56 15.95 -10.43
N PHE A 186 -5.99 14.72 -10.68
CA PHE A 186 -7.37 14.36 -11.01
C PHE A 186 -7.81 13.28 -10.04
N SER A 187 -8.71 13.63 -9.11
CA SER A 187 -9.28 12.70 -8.14
C SER A 187 -9.99 11.52 -8.84
N PRO A 188 -10.20 10.39 -8.14
CA PRO A 188 -10.99 9.28 -8.69
C PRO A 188 -12.39 9.71 -9.14
N PHE A 189 -13.06 10.59 -8.39
CA PHE A 189 -14.33 11.21 -8.78
C PHE A 189 -14.22 12.01 -10.10
N ALA A 190 -13.21 12.86 -10.26
CA ALA A 190 -13.02 13.62 -11.50
C ALA A 190 -12.79 12.69 -12.72
N GLN A 191 -12.12 11.54 -12.52
CA GLN A 191 -11.96 10.52 -13.55
C GLN A 191 -13.27 9.78 -13.87
N LYS A 192 -14.15 9.52 -12.89
CA LYS A 192 -15.51 9.01 -13.11
C LYS A 192 -16.29 9.95 -14.03
N SER A 193 -16.29 11.26 -13.73
CA SER A 193 -17.00 12.29 -14.50
C SER A 193 -16.43 12.51 -15.90
N ASP A 194 -15.11 12.43 -16.10
CA ASP A 194 -14.43 12.61 -17.40
C ASP A 194 -14.30 11.30 -18.21
N ARG A 195 -15.04 10.22 -17.86
CA ARG A 195 -14.98 8.91 -18.57
C ARG A 195 -15.36 8.99 -20.05
N GLU A 196 -16.23 9.92 -20.43
CA GLU A 196 -16.59 10.19 -21.84
C GLU A 196 -15.69 11.29 -22.48
N GLY A 197 -14.74 11.83 -21.71
CA GLY A 197 -14.01 13.04 -22.00
C GLY A 197 -12.65 12.89 -22.66
N THR A 198 -12.05 14.03 -22.98
CA THR A 198 -10.95 14.16 -23.94
C THR A 198 -9.58 13.64 -23.48
N LYS A 199 -9.42 13.34 -22.18
CA LYS A 199 -8.09 12.98 -21.61
C LYS A 199 -7.82 11.49 -21.58
N GLY A 200 -8.85 10.65 -21.49
CA GLY A 200 -8.73 9.19 -21.61
C GLY A 200 -7.78 8.52 -20.61
N ILE A 201 -7.65 9.08 -19.41
CA ILE A 201 -6.87 8.49 -18.31
C ILE A 201 -7.83 7.70 -17.42
N ASP A 202 -7.47 6.44 -17.18
CA ASP A 202 -8.16 5.48 -16.33
C ASP A 202 -7.08 4.93 -15.37
N CYS A 203 -6.92 5.57 -14.21
CA CYS A 203 -5.88 5.22 -13.23
C CYS A 203 -6.42 4.24 -12.18
N ARG A 204 -5.97 2.99 -12.26
CA ARG A 204 -6.38 1.90 -11.35
C ARG A 204 -5.26 1.51 -10.39
N LEU A 205 -5.62 1.05 -9.20
CA LEU A 205 -4.67 0.63 -8.16
C LEU A 205 -3.73 -0.50 -8.61
N CYS A 206 -4.25 -1.47 -9.37
CA CYS A 206 -3.46 -2.59 -9.88
C CYS A 206 -3.93 -3.03 -11.27
N ARG A 207 -3.05 -3.73 -12.00
CA ARG A 207 -3.48 -4.53 -13.15
C ARG A 207 -4.09 -5.83 -12.65
N LYS A 208 -5.27 -6.21 -13.14
CA LYS A 208 -5.82 -7.55 -12.93
C LYS A 208 -4.86 -8.59 -13.55
N ARG A 209 -3.97 -9.17 -12.74
CA ARG A 209 -3.21 -10.35 -13.16
C ARG A 209 -4.20 -11.51 -13.23
N ASN A 210 -4.59 -11.91 -14.44
CA ASN A 210 -5.31 -13.17 -14.67
C ASN A 210 -4.60 -14.29 -13.90
N THR A 211 -5.36 -15.11 -13.19
CA THR A 211 -4.85 -16.07 -12.20
C THR A 211 -4.16 -17.30 -12.80
N MET A 212 -3.93 -17.31 -14.13
CA MET A 212 -3.55 -18.46 -14.95
C MET A 212 -2.07 -18.91 -14.88
N THR A 213 -1.36 -18.56 -13.80
CA THR A 213 -0.19 -19.33 -13.36
C THR A 213 -0.43 -19.72 -11.90
N PRO A 214 -0.81 -20.98 -11.62
CA PRO A 214 -0.99 -21.44 -10.25
C PRO A 214 0.36 -21.42 -9.55
N THR A 215 0.47 -20.67 -8.46
CA THR A 215 1.53 -20.89 -7.47
C THR A 215 1.25 -22.25 -6.83
N PRO A 216 2.13 -23.26 -6.94
CA PRO A 216 1.92 -24.51 -6.23
C PRO A 216 1.86 -24.21 -4.73
N ALA A 217 0.76 -24.60 -4.08
CA ALA A 217 0.56 -24.38 -2.66
C ALA A 217 1.75 -24.94 -1.85
N PRO A 218 2.17 -24.28 -0.75
CA PRO A 218 3.20 -24.83 0.12
C PRO A 218 2.70 -26.17 0.67
N THR A 219 3.30 -27.28 0.24
CA THR A 219 2.93 -28.62 0.70
C THR A 219 3.17 -28.71 2.21
N THR A 220 2.08 -28.59 2.97
CA THR A 220 2.05 -28.95 4.39
C THR A 220 2.51 -30.39 4.51
N PHE A 221 3.57 -30.61 5.29
CA PHE A 221 4.11 -31.94 5.57
C PHE A 221 3.06 -32.76 6.35
N LEU A 222 2.20 -33.48 5.62
CA LEU A 222 1.31 -34.48 6.19
C LEU A 222 2.17 -35.55 6.86
N LYS A 223 2.02 -35.68 8.19
CA LYS A 223 2.62 -36.80 8.94
C LYS A 223 2.14 -38.13 8.33
N PRO A 224 3.01 -39.16 8.18
CA PRO A 224 2.61 -40.41 7.53
C PRO A 224 1.48 -41.13 8.28
N THR A 225 0.26 -41.07 7.75
CA THR A 225 -0.93 -41.72 8.31
C THR A 225 -1.31 -43.00 7.55
N LYS A 226 -0.41 -44.00 7.57
CA LYS A 226 -0.80 -45.43 7.62
C LYS A 226 0.39 -46.37 7.77
N TYR A 227 0.21 -47.40 8.59
CA TYR A 227 1.04 -48.60 8.61
C TYR A 227 0.68 -49.49 7.40
N PRO A 228 1.63 -50.20 6.78
CA PRO A 228 1.35 -51.09 5.66
C PRO A 228 0.71 -52.40 6.15
N THR A 229 -0.60 -52.55 5.96
CA THR A 229 -1.29 -53.83 6.17
C THR A 229 -1.05 -54.74 4.96
N TYR A 230 -0.10 -55.66 5.07
CA TYR A 230 0.08 -56.73 4.08
C TYR A 230 -0.98 -57.83 4.26
N THR A 231 -1.76 -58.09 3.22
CA THR A 231 -2.48 -59.37 3.04
C THR A 231 -2.28 -59.86 1.60
N PRO A 232 -1.75 -61.08 1.39
CA PRO A 232 -1.52 -61.61 0.05
C PRO A 232 -2.73 -62.42 -0.45
N THR A 233 -3.18 -62.17 -1.68
CA THR A 233 -4.23 -62.99 -2.32
C THR A 233 -3.88 -63.33 -3.78
N ARG A 234 -3.26 -64.51 -3.93
CA ARG A 234 -3.57 -65.57 -4.92
C ARG A 234 -3.45 -65.29 -6.43
N ASN A 235 -2.45 -65.96 -7.02
CA ASN A 235 -2.28 -66.56 -8.36
C ASN A 235 -3.28 -66.22 -9.50
N PRO A 236 -2.73 -66.18 -10.73
CA PRO A 236 -3.19 -67.05 -11.81
C PRO A 236 -2.13 -68.10 -12.22
N ILE A 237 -2.61 -69.23 -12.74
CA ILE A 237 -1.81 -70.33 -13.31
C ILE A 237 -1.80 -70.16 -14.83
N VAL A 238 -0.62 -70.15 -15.47
CA VAL A 238 -0.43 -70.55 -16.88
C VAL A 238 0.91 -71.30 -16.98
N GLU A 239 0.91 -72.41 -17.71
CA GLU A 239 2.01 -73.36 -17.81
C GLU A 239 2.95 -73.11 -19.02
N VAL A 240 4.25 -73.28 -18.77
CA VAL A 240 5.37 -73.80 -19.63
C VAL A 240 5.23 -73.62 -21.17
N THR A 241 6.16 -73.03 -21.94
CA THR A 241 7.60 -73.37 -22.25
C THR A 241 8.15 -72.21 -23.15
N SER A 242 9.41 -72.03 -23.61
CA SER A 242 10.68 -72.79 -23.50
C SER A 242 11.95 -71.92 -23.72
N LEU A 243 12.89 -71.94 -22.78
CA LEU A 243 14.37 -71.85 -22.95
C LEU A 243 15.01 -70.59 -23.61
N PRO A 244 16.33 -70.34 -23.42
CA PRO A 244 16.86 -68.98 -23.26
C PRO A 244 17.85 -68.53 -24.35
N THR A 245 18.25 -67.26 -24.32
CA THR A 245 19.51 -66.81 -24.93
C THR A 245 20.20 -65.78 -24.04
N LEU A 246 21.41 -66.13 -23.58
CA LEU A 246 22.32 -65.26 -22.85
C LEU A 246 22.99 -64.25 -23.78
N SER A 247 23.19 -63.01 -23.33
CA SER A 247 24.22 -62.09 -23.86
C SER A 247 24.53 -60.99 -22.82
N PRO A 248 25.66 -61.07 -22.09
CA PRO A 248 26.05 -60.07 -21.09
C PRO A 248 27.19 -59.16 -21.57
N THR A 249 26.97 -57.84 -21.63
CA THR A 249 27.98 -56.79 -21.90
C THR A 249 27.44 -55.45 -21.37
N ARG A 250 28.19 -54.53 -20.72
CA ARG A 250 29.42 -54.58 -19.90
C ARG A 250 29.46 -53.26 -19.09
N TYR A 251 30.18 -53.28 -17.97
CA TYR A 251 30.34 -52.20 -16.98
C TYR A 251 31.20 -51.01 -17.48
N GLN A 252 31.29 -49.95 -16.64
CA GLN A 252 32.21 -48.78 -16.64
C GLN A 252 31.69 -47.45 -17.28
N ASP A 253 31.94 -46.26 -16.72
CA ASP A 253 32.48 -45.95 -15.38
C ASP A 253 32.16 -44.53 -14.84
N ILE A 254 32.23 -44.44 -13.50
CA ILE A 254 32.67 -43.32 -12.64
C ILE A 254 32.34 -41.86 -13.06
N SER A 255 31.54 -41.20 -12.22
CA SER A 255 31.69 -39.77 -11.94
C SER A 255 32.03 -39.57 -10.45
N PRO A 256 33.13 -38.88 -10.08
CA PRO A 256 33.64 -38.88 -8.72
C PRO A 256 32.84 -37.94 -7.81
N LYS A 257 32.00 -38.51 -6.95
CA LYS A 257 31.49 -37.78 -5.77
C LYS A 257 32.65 -37.48 -4.82
N LYS A 258 33.17 -36.25 -4.85
CA LYS A 258 34.01 -35.73 -3.77
C LYS A 258 33.24 -35.82 -2.46
N GLY A 259 33.66 -36.70 -1.57
CA GLY A 259 33.14 -36.75 -0.21
C GLY A 259 33.42 -35.42 0.49
N PHE A 260 32.36 -34.72 0.89
CA PHE A 260 32.47 -33.51 1.68
C PHE A 260 32.64 -33.93 3.14
N ASP A 261 33.84 -33.78 3.68
CA ASP A 261 34.16 -34.25 5.03
C ASP A 261 33.56 -33.28 6.07
N PRO A 262 32.49 -33.66 6.80
CA PRO A 262 31.67 -32.71 7.55
C PRO A 262 32.42 -32.05 8.71
N VAL A 263 33.51 -32.68 9.18
CA VAL A 263 34.36 -32.17 10.25
C VAL A 263 35.03 -30.84 9.86
N ILE A 264 35.48 -30.71 8.60
CA ILE A 264 36.17 -29.51 8.11
C ILE A 264 35.20 -28.32 8.01
N ALA A 265 33.95 -28.57 7.62
CA ALA A 265 32.92 -27.54 7.51
C ALA A 265 32.55 -26.92 8.87
N VAL A 266 32.50 -27.74 9.94
CA VAL A 266 32.19 -27.26 11.30
C VAL A 266 33.35 -26.46 11.89
N CYS A 267 34.61 -26.84 11.64
CA CYS A 267 35.76 -26.05 12.10
C CYS A 267 35.82 -24.66 11.44
N ALA A 268 35.48 -24.55 10.15
CA ALA A 268 35.50 -23.28 9.43
C ALA A 268 34.46 -22.26 9.94
N SER A 269 33.25 -22.72 10.28
CA SER A 269 32.18 -21.83 10.76
C SER A 269 32.48 -21.23 12.14
N VAL A 270 33.09 -22.00 13.04
CA VAL A 270 33.51 -21.52 14.37
C VAL A 270 34.56 -20.41 14.26
N VAL A 271 35.58 -20.59 13.42
CA VAL A 271 36.63 -19.56 13.21
C VAL A 271 36.06 -18.28 12.60
N ALA A 272 35.13 -18.41 11.64
CA ALA A 272 34.44 -17.26 11.06
C ALA A 272 33.60 -16.50 12.11
N TRP A 273 32.86 -17.21 12.97
CA TRP A 273 32.03 -16.60 14.01
C TRP A 273 32.88 -15.84 15.04
N PHE A 274 33.96 -16.45 15.56
CA PHE A 274 34.89 -15.76 16.47
C PHE A 274 35.54 -14.52 15.83
N SER A 275 35.88 -14.59 14.54
CA SER A 275 36.44 -13.44 13.80
C SER A 275 35.45 -12.28 13.70
N ILE A 276 34.18 -12.56 13.41
CA ILE A 276 33.10 -11.56 13.37
C ILE A 276 32.87 -10.94 14.75
N CYS A 277 32.78 -11.76 15.81
CA CYS A 277 32.63 -11.27 17.18
C CYS A 277 33.81 -10.38 17.63
N PHE A 278 35.04 -10.73 17.25
CA PHE A 278 36.22 -9.92 17.54
C PHE A 278 36.19 -8.55 16.82
N LEU A 279 35.78 -8.52 15.55
CA LEU A 279 35.62 -7.27 14.80
C LEU A 279 34.54 -6.37 15.42
N ILE A 280 33.39 -6.93 15.81
CA ILE A 280 32.32 -6.20 16.51
C ILE A 280 32.82 -5.65 17.86
N TYR A 281 33.58 -6.44 18.63
CA TYR A 281 34.17 -5.99 19.89
C TYR A 281 35.14 -4.82 19.68
N MET A 282 36.05 -4.93 18.69
CA MET A 282 37.02 -3.87 18.36
C MET A 282 36.31 -2.59 17.88
N TYR A 283 35.28 -2.71 17.04
CA TYR A 283 34.44 -1.59 16.62
C TYR A 283 33.78 -0.91 17.82
N CYS A 284 33.09 -1.67 18.68
CA CYS A 284 32.48 -1.14 19.90
C CYS A 284 33.49 -0.45 20.82
N LYS A 285 34.71 -0.99 20.97
CA LYS A 285 35.77 -0.42 21.80
C LYS A 285 36.31 0.90 21.24
N LEU A 286 36.54 0.98 19.93
CA LEU A 286 37.04 2.18 19.26
C LEU A 286 36.00 3.31 19.25
N PHE A 287 34.74 3.01 18.91
CA PHE A 287 33.72 4.06 18.75
C PHE A 287 33.08 4.53 20.06
N ARG A 288 33.03 3.71 21.12
CA ARG A 288 32.56 4.16 22.45
C ARG A 288 33.45 5.26 23.06
N GLY A 289 34.74 5.28 22.76
CA GLY A 289 35.66 6.33 23.22
C GLY A 289 35.39 7.72 22.61
N ALA A 290 34.87 7.78 21.38
CA ALA A 290 34.61 9.03 20.67
C ALA A 290 33.32 9.73 21.16
N ALA A 291 32.27 8.96 21.46
CA ALA A 291 30.97 9.49 21.89
C ALA A 291 31.03 10.21 23.25
N ALA A 292 31.85 9.70 24.19
CA ALA A 292 31.99 10.29 25.52
C ALA A 292 32.56 11.72 25.49
N LYS A 293 33.53 11.99 24.60
CA LYS A 293 34.14 13.34 24.48
C LYS A 293 33.17 14.38 23.93
N LYS A 294 32.33 14.04 22.94
CA LYS A 294 31.36 15.00 22.37
C LYS A 294 30.29 15.45 23.38
N ARG A 295 29.82 14.55 24.27
CA ARG A 295 28.85 14.91 25.32
C ARG A 295 29.44 15.86 26.37
N ALA A 296 30.72 15.74 26.71
CA ALA A 296 31.39 16.65 27.65
C ALA A 296 31.55 18.09 27.12
N GLN A 297 31.71 18.25 25.79
CA GLN A 297 31.82 19.57 25.15
C GLN A 297 30.48 20.32 25.19
N ALA A 298 29.38 19.66 24.77
CA ALA A 298 28.05 20.26 24.66
C ALA A 298 27.47 20.79 25.99
N VAL A 299 27.90 20.23 27.13
CA VAL A 299 27.48 20.67 28.48
C VAL A 299 28.20 21.93 28.96
N LYS A 300 29.33 22.31 28.33
CA LYS A 300 30.00 23.60 28.62
C LYS A 300 29.35 24.74 27.86
N ASP A 301 29.05 24.55 26.57
CA ASP A 301 28.50 25.60 25.72
C ASP A 301 27.05 26.00 26.09
N SER A 302 26.28 25.10 26.71
CA SER A 302 24.91 25.39 27.16
C SER A 302 24.82 26.32 28.38
N ARG A 303 25.92 26.55 29.12
CA ARG A 303 25.92 27.43 30.32
C ARG A 303 26.16 28.91 30.02
N PHE A 304 26.41 29.30 28.76
CA PHE A 304 26.77 30.67 28.39
C PHE A 304 25.85 31.28 27.33
N LYS A 305 24.53 31.20 27.55
CA LYS A 305 23.54 32.01 26.82
C LYS A 305 22.99 33.11 27.73
N PRO A 306 23.33 34.40 27.52
CA PRO A 306 22.69 35.49 28.23
C PRO A 306 21.21 35.60 27.83
N PRO A 307 20.33 36.12 28.70
CA PRO A 307 18.90 36.21 28.42
C PRO A 307 18.63 37.14 27.23
N LYS A 308 17.87 36.64 26.25
CA LYS A 308 17.41 37.40 25.10
C LYS A 308 16.44 38.49 25.61
N ARG A 309 16.80 39.77 25.47
CA ARG A 309 15.82 40.86 25.68
C ARG A 309 14.73 40.72 24.63
N ILE A 310 13.49 40.57 25.09
CA ILE A 310 12.31 40.72 24.25
C ILE A 310 12.05 42.22 24.17
N ALA A 311 12.26 42.80 22.98
CA ALA A 311 11.72 44.11 22.67
C ALA A 311 10.30 43.91 22.14
N PHE A 312 9.31 44.49 22.82
CA PHE A 312 7.97 44.63 22.26
C PHE A 312 8.01 45.72 21.19
N SER A 313 7.42 45.44 20.02
CA SER A 313 7.19 46.42 18.97
C SER A 313 5.67 46.60 18.87
N GLU A 314 5.16 47.72 19.36
CA GLU A 314 3.79 48.17 19.11
C GLU A 314 3.77 48.87 17.74
N ASP A 315 3.46 48.15 16.65
CA ASP A 315 3.25 48.79 15.32
C ASP A 315 2.47 47.94 14.27
N ASP A 316 1.80 46.84 14.66
CA ASP A 316 1.03 45.96 13.74
C ASP A 316 -0.48 45.93 14.05
N SER A 317 -1.15 47.09 13.99
CA SER A 317 -2.61 47.20 14.23
C SER A 317 -3.39 48.02 13.20
N MET A 318 -2.89 48.16 11.96
CA MET A 318 -3.62 48.80 10.84
C MET A 318 -3.33 48.16 9.46
N SER A 319 -3.80 46.93 9.21
CA SER A 319 -3.85 46.38 7.83
C SER A 319 -4.87 45.25 7.58
N ILE A 320 -6.10 45.37 8.10
CA ILE A 320 -7.21 44.44 7.74
C ILE A 320 -8.49 45.24 7.44
N ALA A 321 -8.44 46.11 6.43
CA ALA A 321 -9.61 46.89 5.99
C ALA A 321 -9.50 47.44 4.54
N SER A 322 -8.97 46.67 3.57
CA SER A 322 -8.87 47.17 2.17
C SER A 322 -8.76 46.11 1.06
N SER A 323 -9.45 44.97 1.19
CA SER A 323 -9.41 43.89 0.17
C SER A 323 -10.78 43.31 -0.23
N ILE A 324 -11.89 43.92 0.21
CA ILE A 324 -13.25 43.57 -0.23
C ILE A 324 -13.85 44.73 -1.03
N ALA A 325 -13.21 45.08 -2.14
CA ALA A 325 -13.74 45.90 -3.21
C ALA A 325 -12.93 45.65 -4.48
N VAL A 326 -13.60 45.63 -5.64
CA VAL A 326 -13.07 45.34 -7.00
C VAL A 326 -13.06 43.85 -7.40
N ASN A 327 -14.23 43.32 -7.74
CA ASN A 327 -14.47 42.65 -9.04
C ASN A 327 -15.96 42.33 -9.25
N LEU A 328 -16.72 43.34 -9.66
CA LEU A 328 -18.00 43.16 -10.35
C LEU A 328 -17.99 44.04 -11.60
N GLY A 329 -17.49 43.47 -12.70
CA GLY A 329 -17.60 44.01 -14.05
C GLY A 329 -18.80 43.38 -14.74
N SER A 330 -19.76 44.24 -15.11
CA SER A 330 -20.92 44.02 -15.99
C SER A 330 -20.91 42.76 -16.89
N GLU A 331 -21.99 41.97 -16.84
CA GLU A 331 -22.98 41.86 -17.93
C GLU A 331 -24.20 41.01 -17.53
N SER A 332 -25.42 41.49 -17.79
CA SER A 332 -26.72 40.85 -17.49
C SER A 332 -26.98 40.54 -15.99
N VAL A 333 -28.19 40.62 -15.43
CA VAL A 333 -29.54 40.45 -15.97
C VAL A 333 -30.47 41.53 -15.44
N SER A 334 -31.15 42.25 -16.34
CA SER A 334 -32.30 43.08 -16.00
C SER A 334 -33.59 42.25 -16.03
N LYS A 335 -34.04 41.76 -14.87
CA LYS A 335 -35.41 41.29 -14.61
C LYS A 335 -35.62 40.99 -13.12
N LEU A 336 -36.88 41.10 -12.69
CA LEU A 336 -37.38 40.69 -11.36
C LEU A 336 -36.91 41.58 -10.18
N ALA A 337 -37.24 42.87 -10.27
CA ALA A 337 -37.63 43.64 -9.10
C ALA A 337 -39.16 43.79 -9.12
N ASP A 338 -39.86 42.82 -8.52
CA ASP A 338 -41.26 42.89 -8.06
C ASP A 338 -41.66 41.51 -7.51
N GLU A 339 -41.62 41.33 -6.18
CA GLU A 339 -42.63 40.62 -5.36
C GLU A 339 -42.17 40.39 -3.91
N SER A 340 -43.14 40.15 -3.02
CA SER A 340 -43.00 39.59 -1.65
C SER A 340 -42.27 40.43 -0.59
N LEU A 341 -42.83 41.61 -0.28
CA LEU A 341 -42.70 42.22 1.04
C LEU A 341 -43.80 41.68 1.97
N SER A 342 -43.54 40.60 2.72
CA SER A 342 -44.43 40.14 3.82
C SER A 342 -43.82 39.02 4.67
N LEU A 343 -43.89 39.20 6.01
CA LEU A 343 -43.77 38.17 7.06
C LEU A 343 -42.35 37.53 7.20
N GLU A 344 -41.89 37.13 8.37
CA GLU A 344 -42.58 36.93 9.65
C GLU A 344 -41.71 37.35 10.86
N GLN A 345 -42.36 37.75 11.94
CA GLN A 345 -41.73 38.23 13.17
C GLN A 345 -41.92 37.17 14.26
N GLU A 346 -40.97 36.23 14.40
CA GLU A 346 -41.00 35.24 15.49
C GLU A 346 -40.10 35.60 16.68
N GLN A 347 -40.58 35.19 17.84
CA GLN A 347 -40.29 35.79 19.14
C GLN A 347 -39.65 34.74 20.06
N TYR A 348 -38.33 34.79 20.24
CA TYR A 348 -37.61 33.88 21.13
C TYR A 348 -37.92 34.17 22.62
N PRO A 349 -38.39 33.19 23.41
CA PRO A 349 -38.61 33.37 24.85
C PRO A 349 -37.32 33.16 25.67
N GLU A 350 -37.17 33.93 26.74
CA GLU A 350 -36.08 33.80 27.71
C GLU A 350 -36.12 32.46 28.48
N VAL A 351 -35.00 31.72 28.50
CA VAL A 351 -34.83 30.56 29.38
C VAL A 351 -34.25 31.03 30.73
N LYS A 352 -35.09 31.09 31.77
CA LYS A 352 -34.65 31.28 33.15
C LYS A 352 -34.14 29.98 33.75
N TRP A 353 -32.87 29.96 34.14
CA TRP A 353 -32.29 28.89 34.94
C TRP A 353 -32.60 29.10 36.43
N SER A 354 -33.37 28.20 37.03
CA SER A 354 -33.58 28.16 38.48
C SER A 354 -32.57 27.23 39.15
N SER A 355 -31.78 27.76 40.09
CA SER A 355 -30.92 26.97 40.98
C SER A 355 -31.63 26.68 42.31
N THR A 356 -31.81 25.40 42.63
CA THR A 356 -32.11 24.90 43.99
C THR A 356 -31.76 23.43 44.10
N GLY A 357 -31.08 23.01 45.16
CA GLY A 357 -30.76 21.62 45.48
C GLY A 357 -29.36 21.45 46.05
#